data_AF-A0A3A5R6G4-F1
#
_entry.id   AF-A0A3A5R6G4-F1
#
_cell.length_a   1.000
_cell.length_b   1.000
_cell.length_c   1.000
_cell.angle_alpha   90.00
_cell.angle_beta   90.00
_cell.angle_gamma   90.00
#
_symmetry.space_group_name_H-M   'P 1'
#
loop_
_entity.id
_entity.type
_entity.pdbx_description
1 polymer ?
#
loop_
_entity_poly.entity_id
_entity_poly.type
_entity_poly.pdbx_seq_one_letter_code
_entity_poly.pdbx_strand_id
1 'polypeptide(L)'
;MRNEEKVMKKELLVLLASVLTFYTGKTVSAKETYQLLGVNPAGEYYVEQESLEKALQKEKGGLLEQVKTKAVLKDQNFIRLLGETYEKKLEDNDRPGSCELIVSLNLENHTYKVDQVALLSKKGKVIEKKHLKEAFIPIPKMTFIEALSRSAQAGVELRHENPVLPSGISVKTLESTKKRGYNEK
;
A
#
# COMPACT_ATOMS: atom_id res chain seq x y z
N MET A 1 13.18 27.18 16.63
CA MET A 1 12.88 25.84 17.20
C MET A 1 11.57 25.20 16.76
N ARG A 2 10.35 25.67 17.10
CA ARG A 2 9.09 24.95 16.70
C ARG A 2 8.76 24.95 15.20
N ASN A 3 9.21 25.95 14.45
CA ASN A 3 8.96 26.02 13.01
C ASN A 3 9.95 25.17 12.19
N GLU A 4 11.22 25.09 12.59
CA GLU A 4 12.24 24.30 11.89
C GLU A 4 11.98 22.79 11.99
N GLU A 5 11.50 22.31 13.14
CA GLU A 5 11.11 20.90 13.30
C GLU A 5 9.91 20.53 12.40
N LYS A 6 8.98 21.46 12.19
CA LYS A 6 7.84 21.29 11.27
C LYS A 6 8.27 21.31 9.80
N VAL A 7 9.25 22.16 9.45
CA VAL A 7 9.81 22.26 8.11
C VAL A 7 10.61 20.99 7.78
N MET A 8 11.50 20.55 8.66
CA MET A 8 12.24 19.29 8.47
C MET A 8 11.32 18.06 8.38
N LYS A 9 10.18 18.03 9.09
CA LYS A 9 9.19 16.95 8.97
C LYS A 9 8.51 16.92 7.60
N LYS A 10 8.24 18.07 6.99
CA LYS A 10 7.68 18.15 5.63
C LYS A 10 8.74 17.78 4.59
N GLU A 11 9.96 18.29 4.76
CA GLU A 11 11.11 17.93 3.93
C GLU A 11 11.36 16.42 3.95
N LEU A 12 11.32 15.76 5.12
CA LEU A 12 11.48 14.31 5.24
C LEU A 12 10.37 13.52 4.52
N LEU A 13 9.12 14.00 4.58
CA LEU A 13 7.98 13.43 3.86
C LEU A 13 8.12 13.60 2.34
N VAL A 14 8.59 14.76 1.89
CA VAL A 14 8.87 15.05 0.48
C VAL A 14 10.08 14.27 -0.02
N LEU A 15 11.10 14.06 0.81
CA LEU A 15 12.30 13.28 0.48
C LEU A 15 11.95 11.79 0.38
N LEU A 16 11.14 11.26 1.29
CA LEU A 16 10.55 9.92 1.18
C LEU A 16 9.71 9.77 -0.11
N ALA A 17 9.03 10.83 -0.53
CA ALA A 17 8.26 10.86 -1.77
C ALA A 17 9.14 10.97 -3.04
N SER A 18 10.35 11.53 -2.96
CA SER A 18 11.22 11.78 -4.12
C SER A 18 12.18 10.64 -4.45
N VAL A 19 12.54 9.75 -3.51
CA VAL A 19 13.41 8.58 -3.79
C VAL A 19 12.67 7.44 -4.53
N LEU A 20 11.50 7.69 -5.11
CA LEU A 20 10.52 6.68 -5.51
C LEU A 20 10.48 6.30 -6.99
N THR A 21 11.49 6.63 -7.79
CA THR A 21 11.55 6.20 -9.20
C THR A 21 12.00 4.75 -9.31
N PHE A 22 11.22 3.88 -9.97
CA PHE A 22 11.50 2.45 -10.10
C PHE A 22 12.28 2.06 -11.36
N TYR A 23 13.16 1.06 -11.21
CA TYR A 23 13.68 0.24 -12.32
C TYR A 23 13.10 -1.17 -12.16
N THR A 24 12.45 -1.69 -13.20
CA THR A 24 11.76 -2.99 -13.12
C THR A 24 12.74 -4.15 -13.07
N GLY A 25 12.93 -4.75 -11.90
CA GLY A 25 13.57 -6.05 -11.70
C GLY A 25 12.62 -6.98 -10.96
N LYS A 26 12.37 -8.18 -11.49
CA LYS A 26 11.58 -9.22 -10.83
C LYS A 26 12.47 -10.02 -9.87
N THR A 27 12.17 -9.98 -8.58
CA THR A 27 12.59 -11.03 -7.62
C THR A 27 11.53 -11.17 -6.52
N VAL A 28 10.89 -12.34 -6.44
CA VAL A 28 9.95 -12.69 -5.37
C VAL A 28 10.71 -13.51 -4.32
N SER A 29 10.84 -13.00 -3.09
CA SER A 29 10.89 -13.82 -1.86
C SER A 29 10.99 -12.95 -0.59
N ALA A 30 9.99 -13.06 0.30
CA ALA A 30 10.13 -13.51 1.70
C ALA A 30 8.84 -13.27 2.53
N LYS A 31 8.31 -14.36 3.11
CA LYS A 31 7.07 -14.52 3.92
C LYS A 31 5.76 -14.30 3.16
N GLU A 32 4.94 -15.36 3.12
CA GLU A 32 3.67 -15.56 2.39
C GLU A 32 2.58 -14.48 2.55
N THR A 33 2.84 -13.39 3.28
CA THR A 33 1.89 -12.29 3.47
C THR A 33 2.19 -11.08 2.58
N TYR A 34 3.40 -10.93 2.04
CA TYR A 34 3.81 -9.73 1.30
C TYR A 34 4.09 -10.01 -0.17
N GLN A 35 3.47 -9.23 -1.05
CA GLN A 35 3.72 -9.23 -2.49
C GLN A 35 4.60 -8.06 -2.89
N LEU A 36 5.65 -8.32 -3.66
CA LEU A 36 6.52 -7.27 -4.20
C LEU A 36 5.79 -6.44 -5.25
N LEU A 37 5.78 -5.12 -5.05
CA LEU A 37 5.26 -4.12 -5.99
C LEU A 37 6.36 -3.56 -6.90
N GLY A 38 7.60 -3.47 -6.40
CA GLY A 38 8.72 -2.98 -7.19
C GLY A 38 10.01 -2.85 -6.39
N VAL A 39 11.12 -2.62 -7.12
CA VAL A 39 12.45 -2.38 -6.55
C VAL A 39 13.08 -1.15 -7.19
N ASN A 40 13.79 -0.36 -6.39
CA ASN A 40 14.65 0.70 -6.90
C ASN A 40 15.91 0.83 -6.02
N PRO A 41 16.86 1.73 -6.34
CA PRO A 41 18.05 1.93 -5.52
C PRO A 41 17.74 2.32 -4.06
N ALA A 42 16.60 2.96 -3.81
CA ALA A 42 16.16 3.34 -2.47
C ALA A 42 15.70 2.15 -1.63
N GLY A 43 15.07 1.16 -2.26
CA GLY A 43 14.49 0.04 -1.53
C GLY A 43 13.66 -0.95 -2.35
N GLU A 44 13.03 -1.86 -1.62
CA GLU A 44 12.03 -2.81 -2.12
C GLU A 44 10.68 -2.50 -1.48
N TYR A 45 9.61 -2.61 -2.26
CA TYR A 45 8.30 -2.12 -1.87
C TYR A 45 7.29 -3.22 -2.02
N TYR A 46 6.49 -3.42 -0.98
CA TYR A 46 5.62 -4.56 -0.82
C TYR A 46 4.22 -4.11 -0.40
N VAL A 47 3.22 -4.91 -0.76
CA VAL A 47 1.86 -4.84 -0.21
C VAL A 47 1.59 -6.08 0.62
N GLU A 48 0.90 -5.92 1.76
CA GLU A 48 0.41 -7.06 2.55
C GLU A 48 -0.88 -7.58 1.89
N GLN A 49 -0.82 -8.78 1.32
CA GLN A 49 -1.90 -9.39 0.52
C GLN A 49 -3.22 -9.44 1.29
N GLU A 50 -3.19 -9.84 2.56
CA GLU A 50 -4.41 -9.93 3.38
C GLU A 50 -5.10 -8.57 3.54
N SER A 51 -4.34 -7.49 3.73
CA SER A 51 -4.90 -6.14 3.84
C SER A 51 -5.51 -5.67 2.53
N LEU A 52 -4.86 -5.99 1.41
CA LEU A 52 -5.33 -5.63 0.07
C LEU A 52 -6.63 -6.39 -0.25
N GLU A 53 -6.67 -7.70 0.02
CA GLU A 53 -7.86 -8.53 -0.15
C GLU A 53 -9.04 -8.03 0.70
N LYS A 54 -8.79 -7.70 1.97
CA LYS A 54 -9.81 -7.13 2.86
C LYS A 54 -10.32 -5.77 2.36
N ALA A 55 -9.45 -4.92 1.85
CA ALA A 55 -9.83 -3.63 1.30
C ALA A 55 -10.68 -3.79 0.04
N LEU A 56 -10.31 -4.72 -0.85
CA LEU A 56 -11.05 -5.01 -2.06
C LEU A 56 -12.43 -5.62 -1.78
N GLN A 57 -12.59 -6.45 -0.76
CA GLN A 57 -13.90 -6.98 -0.34
C GLN A 57 -14.86 -5.89 0.17
N LYS A 58 -14.30 -4.79 0.68
CA LYS A 58 -15.06 -3.64 1.21
C LYS A 58 -15.11 -2.47 0.25
N GLU A 59 -14.57 -2.65 -0.95
CA GLU A 59 -14.48 -1.59 -1.95
C GLU A 59 -15.90 -1.09 -2.29
N LYS A 60 -16.03 0.23 -2.33
CA LYS A 60 -17.27 0.89 -2.73
C LYS A 60 -16.95 2.19 -3.45
N GLY A 61 -17.32 2.29 -4.72
CA GLY A 61 -17.08 3.49 -5.55
C GLY A 61 -15.59 3.75 -5.77
N GLY A 62 -14.82 2.69 -6.01
CA GLY A 62 -13.38 2.69 -6.19
C GLY A 62 -12.55 2.99 -4.94
N LEU A 63 -13.17 3.14 -3.76
CA LEU A 63 -12.45 3.45 -2.52
C LEU A 63 -11.98 2.16 -1.82
N LEU A 64 -10.67 2.05 -1.65
CA LEU A 64 -10.01 1.01 -0.86
C LEU A 64 -9.33 1.66 0.34
N GLU A 65 -9.72 1.26 1.55
CA GLU A 65 -9.16 1.82 2.77
C GLU A 65 -8.24 0.83 3.49
N GLN A 66 -7.25 1.37 4.20
CA GLN A 66 -6.42 0.62 5.15
C GLN A 66 -5.55 -0.48 4.51
N VAL A 67 -5.04 -0.25 3.30
CA VAL A 67 -4.09 -1.16 2.65
C VAL A 67 -2.70 -0.99 3.28
N LYS A 68 -2.15 -2.08 3.82
CA LYS A 68 -0.81 -2.06 4.43
C LYS A 68 0.26 -2.31 3.39
N THR A 69 1.30 -1.50 3.45
CA THR A 69 2.48 -1.62 2.58
C THR A 69 3.75 -1.50 3.39
N LYS A 70 4.85 -2.02 2.83
CA LYS A 70 6.17 -1.99 3.46
C LYS A 70 7.23 -1.60 2.45
N ALA A 71 8.07 -0.63 2.81
CA ALA A 71 9.27 -0.26 2.08
C ALA A 71 10.51 -0.71 2.87
N VAL A 72 11.27 -1.66 2.36
CA VAL A 72 12.56 -2.09 2.92
C VAL A 72 13.65 -1.18 2.37
N LEU A 73 14.34 -0.46 3.25
CA LEU A 73 15.33 0.55 2.88
C LEU A 73 16.64 -0.12 2.44
N LYS A 74 17.20 0.34 1.31
CA LYS A 74 18.50 -0.10 0.76
C LYS A 74 19.52 1.02 0.61
N ASP A 75 19.07 2.26 0.42
CA ASP A 75 19.97 3.41 0.31
C ASP A 75 20.71 3.66 1.63
N GLN A 76 22.03 3.49 1.62
CA GLN A 76 22.87 3.64 2.81
C GLN A 76 22.93 5.09 3.31
N ASN A 77 22.89 6.08 2.40
CA ASN A 77 22.89 7.49 2.79
C ASN A 77 21.59 7.84 3.52
N PHE A 78 20.47 7.35 3.00
CA PHE A 78 19.17 7.56 3.63
C PHE A 78 19.06 6.84 4.98
N ILE A 79 19.53 5.59 5.06
CA ILE A 79 19.59 4.83 6.32
C ILE A 79 20.47 5.54 7.35
N ARG A 80 21.62 6.08 6.95
CA ARG A 80 22.50 6.85 7.83
C ARG A 80 21.81 8.11 8.35
N LEU A 81 21.21 8.91 7.47
CA LEU A 81 20.48 10.13 7.85
C LEU A 81 19.36 9.84 8.85
N LEU A 82 18.57 8.79 8.61
CA LEU A 82 17.54 8.35 9.55
C LEU A 82 18.16 7.85 10.87
N GLY A 83 19.30 7.16 10.81
CA GLY A 83 20.03 6.68 11.98
C GLY A 83 20.45 7.83 12.88
N GLU A 84 21.05 8.87 12.30
CA GLU A 84 21.43 10.10 13.01
C GLU A 84 20.19 10.83 13.57
N THR A 85 19.13 10.93 12.78
CA THR A 85 17.88 11.60 13.19
C THR A 85 17.21 10.92 14.40
N TYR A 86 17.28 9.59 14.47
CA TYR A 86 16.59 8.78 15.46
C TYR A 86 17.53 8.05 16.42
N GLU A 87 18.78 8.49 16.54
CA GLU A 87 19.85 7.85 17.33
C GLU A 87 19.39 7.51 18.75
N LYS A 88 18.71 8.45 19.42
CA LYS A 88 18.21 8.27 20.80
C LYS A 88 17.12 7.20 20.97
N LYS A 89 16.52 6.73 19.88
CA LYS A 89 15.47 5.71 19.88
C LYS A 89 15.97 4.35 19.40
N LEU A 90 17.18 4.31 18.86
CA LEU A 90 17.84 3.10 18.40
C LEU A 90 18.63 2.47 19.55
N GLU A 91 18.72 1.15 19.52
CA GLU A 91 19.63 0.41 20.39
C GLU A 91 21.04 0.41 19.79
N ASP A 92 22.04 0.13 20.63
CA ASP A 92 23.41 -0.04 20.17
C ASP A 92 23.48 -1.07 19.03
N ASN A 93 24.17 -0.70 17.95
CA ASN A 93 24.28 -1.46 16.70
C ASN A 93 22.96 -1.75 15.96
N ASP A 94 21.86 -1.07 16.29
CA ASP A 94 20.65 -1.07 15.47
C ASP A 94 20.64 0.09 14.47
N ARG A 95 19.81 -0.03 13.44
CA ARG A 95 19.66 0.99 12.40
C ARG A 95 18.27 0.95 11.79
N PRO A 96 17.80 2.04 11.16
CA PRO A 96 16.58 2.02 10.37
C PRO A 96 16.61 0.93 9.29
N GLY A 97 15.50 0.22 9.11
CA GLY A 97 15.43 -0.94 8.21
C GLY A 97 14.24 -0.91 7.25
N SER A 98 13.08 -0.46 7.71
CA SER A 98 11.89 -0.39 6.86
C SER A 98 10.88 0.65 7.30
N CYS A 99 10.07 1.12 6.37
CA CYS A 99 8.87 1.90 6.66
C CYS A 99 7.63 1.04 6.39
N GLU A 100 6.67 1.06 7.29
CA GLU A 100 5.33 0.51 7.07
C GLU A 100 4.34 1.66 6.89
N LEU A 101 3.51 1.57 5.87
CA LEU A 101 2.53 2.60 5.53
C LEU A 101 1.14 1.97 5.46
N ILE A 102 0.16 2.67 6.02
CA ILE A 102 -1.25 2.38 5.77
C ILE A 102 -1.76 3.42 4.78
N VAL A 103 -2.26 2.92 3.65
CA VAL A 103 -2.64 3.72 2.48
C VAL A 103 -4.11 3.48 2.19
N SER A 104 -4.81 4.56 1.84
CA SER A 104 -6.13 4.47 1.22
C SER A 104 -6.04 4.98 -0.22
N LEU A 105 -6.69 4.26 -1.14
CA LEU A 105 -6.73 4.56 -2.56
C LEU A 105 -8.16 4.90 -2.97
N ASN A 106 -8.31 5.90 -3.81
CA ASN A 106 -9.51 6.11 -4.60
C ASN A 106 -9.14 5.85 -6.07
N LEU A 107 -9.57 4.70 -6.58
CA LEU A 107 -9.23 4.22 -7.92
C LEU A 107 -9.96 5.01 -9.00
N GLU A 108 -11.22 5.42 -8.77
CA GLU A 108 -12.01 6.23 -9.72
C GLU A 108 -11.35 7.58 -9.98
N ASN A 109 -10.90 8.25 -8.92
CA ASN A 109 -10.30 9.58 -9.00
C ASN A 109 -8.78 9.56 -9.16
N HIS A 110 -8.15 8.37 -9.21
CA HIS A 110 -6.70 8.20 -9.23
C HIS A 110 -5.97 9.00 -8.15
N THR A 111 -6.50 8.98 -6.93
CA THR A 111 -5.92 9.66 -5.77
C THR A 111 -5.60 8.70 -4.64
N TYR A 112 -4.72 9.11 -3.74
CA TYR A 112 -4.38 8.35 -2.54
C TYR A 112 -4.18 9.28 -1.35
N LYS A 113 -4.21 8.69 -0.16
CA LYS A 113 -3.69 9.30 1.07
C LYS A 113 -2.91 8.27 1.86
N VAL A 114 -1.96 8.74 2.65
CA VAL A 114 -1.31 7.93 3.68
C VAL A 114 -2.02 8.21 5.00
N ASP A 115 -2.61 7.19 5.61
CA ASP A 115 -3.31 7.30 6.90
C ASP A 115 -2.34 7.13 8.08
N GLN A 116 -1.26 6.38 7.88
CA GLN A 116 -0.27 6.11 8.91
C GLN A 116 1.09 5.79 8.30
N VAL A 117 2.15 6.23 8.98
CA VAL A 117 3.53 5.79 8.74
C VAL A 117 4.14 5.26 10.02
N ALA A 118 4.90 4.18 9.92
CA ALA A 118 5.77 3.69 10.97
C ALA A 118 7.17 3.44 10.41
N LEU A 119 8.19 3.94 11.10
CA LEU A 119 9.59 3.62 10.84
C LEU A 119 10.01 2.50 11.78
N LEU A 120 10.55 1.42 11.22
CA LEU A 120 11.04 0.26 11.96
C LEU A 120 12.55 0.13 11.79
N SER A 121 13.20 -0.33 12.84
CA SER A 121 14.60 -0.71 12.80
C SER A 121 14.80 -2.03 12.03
N LYS A 122 16.05 -2.36 11.72
CA LYS A 122 16.42 -3.61 11.05
C LYS A 122 16.04 -4.83 11.91
N LYS A 123 16.00 -4.67 13.24
CA LYS A 123 15.53 -5.68 14.19
C LYS A 123 13.99 -5.77 14.27
N GLY A 124 13.25 -4.92 13.57
CA GLY A 124 11.79 -4.91 13.54
C GLY A 124 11.13 -4.12 14.68
N LYS A 125 11.90 -3.33 15.44
CA LYS A 125 11.36 -2.46 16.50
C LYS A 125 10.81 -1.17 15.90
N VAL A 126 9.65 -0.73 16.35
CA VAL A 126 9.09 0.57 15.94
C VAL A 126 9.93 1.70 16.55
N ILE A 127 10.56 2.50 15.70
CA ILE A 127 11.33 3.70 16.05
C ILE A 127 10.38 4.90 16.20
N GLU A 128 9.47 5.05 15.24
CA GLU A 128 8.50 6.14 15.18
C GLU A 128 7.22 5.62 14.54
N LYS A 129 6.06 6.07 15.02
CA LYS A 129 4.77 5.78 14.40
C LYS A 129 3.88 7.01 14.48
N LYS A 130 3.26 7.37 13.36
CA LYS A 130 2.43 8.57 13.25
C LYS A 130 1.20 8.32 12.40
N HIS A 131 0.05 8.74 12.93
CA HIS A 131 -1.18 8.86 12.15
C HIS A 131 -1.21 10.20 11.43
N LEU A 132 -1.61 10.17 10.17
CA LEU A 132 -1.69 11.32 9.30
C LEU A 132 -3.16 11.62 9.01
N LYS A 133 -3.51 12.91 8.99
CA LYS A 133 -4.83 13.40 8.59
C LYS A 133 -4.65 14.22 7.31
N GLU A 134 -4.32 13.52 6.24
CA GLU A 134 -4.04 14.12 4.94
C GLU A 134 -5.24 13.95 4.01
N ALA A 135 -5.41 14.91 3.11
CA ALA A 135 -6.39 14.82 2.04
C ALA A 135 -5.92 13.81 0.98
N PHE A 136 -6.86 13.31 0.19
CA PHE A 136 -6.53 12.58 -1.02
C PHE A 136 -5.80 13.51 -2.00
N ILE A 137 -4.66 13.07 -2.51
CA ILE A 137 -3.86 13.76 -3.52
C ILE A 137 -3.67 12.86 -4.74
N PRO A 138 -3.38 13.42 -5.93
CA PRO A 138 -3.13 12.61 -7.13
C PRO A 138 -2.01 11.61 -6.94
N ILE A 139 -2.17 10.40 -7.49
CA ILE A 139 -1.13 9.38 -7.46
C ILE A 139 0.03 9.80 -8.37
N PRO A 140 1.26 9.94 -7.85
CA PRO A 140 2.40 10.30 -8.68
C PRO A 140 2.84 9.12 -9.55
N LYS A 141 3.20 9.42 -10.80
CA LYS A 141 3.67 8.41 -11.76
C LYS A 141 5.01 7.80 -11.34
N MET A 142 5.26 6.57 -11.78
CA MET A 142 6.51 5.83 -11.53
C MET A 142 6.83 5.65 -10.05
N THR A 143 5.81 5.62 -9.19
CA THR A 143 5.96 5.39 -7.75
C THR A 143 5.37 4.04 -7.34
N PHE A 144 5.68 3.60 -6.13
CA PHE A 144 5.15 2.34 -5.60
C PHE A 144 3.64 2.44 -5.34
N ILE A 145 3.12 3.64 -5.09
CA ILE A 145 1.69 3.90 -4.96
C ILE A 145 0.98 3.67 -6.29
N GLU A 146 1.59 4.07 -7.42
CA GLU A 146 1.05 3.74 -8.74
C GLU A 146 1.08 2.24 -9.01
N ALA A 147 2.14 1.54 -8.61
CA ALA A 147 2.20 0.07 -8.70
C ALA A 147 1.13 -0.61 -7.83
N LEU A 148 0.91 -0.12 -6.60
CA LEU A 148 -0.15 -0.58 -5.72
C LEU A 148 -1.53 -0.35 -6.34
N SER A 149 -1.78 0.84 -6.88
CA SER A 149 -3.04 1.20 -7.52
C SER A 149 -3.33 0.30 -8.72
N ARG A 150 -2.33 -0.01 -9.56
CA ARG A 150 -2.47 -0.98 -10.66
C ARG A 150 -2.80 -2.38 -10.15
N SER A 151 -2.14 -2.84 -9.10
CA SER A 151 -2.43 -4.14 -8.49
C SER A 151 -3.85 -4.21 -7.92
N ALA A 152 -4.32 -3.13 -7.28
CA ALA A 152 -5.67 -3.02 -6.76
C ALA A 152 -6.71 -3.00 -7.88
N GLN A 153 -6.48 -2.21 -8.94
CA GLN A 153 -7.34 -2.12 -10.12
C GLN A 153 -7.54 -3.50 -10.78
N ALA A 154 -6.45 -4.24 -11.01
CA ALA A 154 -6.54 -5.61 -11.54
C ALA A 154 -7.35 -6.53 -10.61
N GLY A 155 -7.23 -6.35 -9.28
CA GLY A 155 -8.01 -7.10 -8.29
C GLY A 155 -9.50 -6.76 -8.28
N VAL A 156 -9.89 -5.53 -8.64
CA VAL A 156 -11.30 -5.14 -8.81
C VAL A 156 -11.85 -5.77 -10.08
N GLU A 157 -11.13 -5.67 -11.20
CA GLU A 157 -11.52 -6.23 -12.50
C GLU A 157 -11.78 -7.74 -12.41
N LEU A 158 -10.85 -8.49 -11.79
CA LEU A 158 -11.01 -9.94 -11.58
C LEU A 158 -12.26 -10.31 -10.76
N ARG A 159 -12.64 -9.48 -9.78
CA ARG A 159 -13.86 -9.70 -8.97
C ARG A 159 -15.13 -9.29 -9.69
N HIS A 160 -15.07 -8.32 -10.60
CA HIS A 160 -16.19 -7.95 -11.46
C HIS A 160 -16.43 -9.03 -12.53
N GLU A 161 -15.37 -9.61 -13.08
CA GLU A 161 -15.47 -10.74 -14.03
C GLU A 161 -15.93 -12.04 -13.35
N ASN A 162 -15.55 -12.26 -12.10
CA ASN A 162 -15.95 -13.41 -11.29
C ASN A 162 -16.60 -12.94 -9.97
N PRO A 163 -17.87 -12.51 -9.99
CA PRO A 163 -18.53 -12.07 -8.78
C PRO A 163 -18.58 -13.22 -7.78
N VAL A 164 -17.87 -13.05 -6.65
CA VAL A 164 -17.97 -13.98 -5.52
C VAL A 164 -19.39 -13.83 -4.99
N LEU A 165 -20.25 -14.79 -5.35
CA LEU A 165 -21.61 -14.84 -4.83
C LEU A 165 -21.55 -14.93 -3.31
N PRO A 166 -22.39 -14.19 -2.56
CA PRO A 166 -22.51 -14.37 -1.13
C PRO A 166 -22.74 -15.85 -0.85
N SER A 167 -21.94 -16.41 0.05
CA SER A 167 -21.95 -17.83 0.41
C SER A 167 -23.38 -18.32 0.67
N GLY A 168 -24.00 -18.94 -0.33
CA GLY A 168 -25.40 -19.36 -0.26
C GLY A 168 -26.17 -19.41 -1.58
N ILE A 169 -25.70 -18.81 -2.68
CA ILE A 169 -26.42 -18.87 -3.96
C ILE A 169 -25.58 -19.59 -5.02
N SER A 170 -26.04 -20.77 -5.43
CA SER A 170 -25.47 -21.51 -6.56
C SER A 170 -25.97 -20.94 -7.89
N VAL A 171 -25.07 -20.76 -8.87
CA VAL A 171 -25.34 -20.26 -10.24
C VAL A 171 -26.42 -21.09 -10.95
N LYS A 172 -26.67 -22.35 -10.52
CA LYS A 172 -27.69 -23.22 -11.11
C LYS A 172 -29.15 -22.77 -10.92
N THR A 173 -29.43 -21.76 -10.10
CA THR A 173 -30.82 -21.33 -9.84
C THR A 173 -31.28 -20.16 -10.72
N LEU A 174 -30.36 -19.32 -11.23
CA LEU A 174 -30.72 -18.11 -12.01
C LEU A 174 -31.07 -18.37 -13.49
N GLU A 175 -30.59 -19.46 -14.08
CA GLU A 175 -31.00 -19.81 -15.46
C GLU A 175 -32.37 -20.49 -15.54
N SER A 176 -32.93 -20.95 -14.42
CA SER A 176 -34.23 -21.64 -14.39
C SER A 176 -35.45 -20.71 -14.39
N THR A 177 -35.25 -19.42 -14.08
CA THR A 177 -36.34 -18.42 -14.07
C THR A 177 -36.47 -17.66 -15.38
N LYS A 178 -35.44 -17.67 -16.24
CA LYS A 178 -35.53 -17.05 -17.58
C LYS A 178 -36.22 -17.94 -18.62
N LYS A 179 -36.37 -19.25 -18.36
CA LYS A 179 -37.07 -20.20 -19.26
C LYS A 179 -38.54 -20.50 -18.91
N ARG A 180 -39.15 -19.77 -17.96
CA ARG A 180 -40.58 -19.93 -17.60
C ARG A 180 -41.48 -18.77 -18.04
N GLY A 181 -41.07 -18.05 -19.08
CA GLY A 181 -41.84 -16.97 -19.68
C GLY A 181 -42.04 -17.15 -21.17
N TYR A 182 -42.37 -18.35 -21.65
CA TYR A 182 -42.98 -18.58 -22.97
C TYR A 182 -43.68 -19.94 -22.96
N ASN A 183 -44.98 -19.93 -22.72
CA ASN A 183 -45.89 -20.74 -23.52
C ASN A 183 -47.29 -20.13 -23.43
N GLU A 184 -47.73 -19.64 -24.58
CA GLU A 184 -49.09 -19.26 -24.90
C GLU A 184 -50.04 -20.45 -24.68
N LYS A 185 -51.19 -20.20 -24.05
CA LYS A 185 -52.53 -20.34 -24.62
C LYS A 185 -53.59 -19.96 -23.59
#